data_AF-A0A7S1T2X6-F1
#
_entry.id   AF-A0A7S1T2X6-F1
#
_cell.length_a   1.000
_cell.length_b   1.000
_cell.length_c   1.000
_cell.angle_alpha   90.00
_cell.angle_beta   90.00
_cell.angle_gamma   90.00
#
_symmetry.space_group_name_H-M   'P 1'
#
loop_
_entity.id
_entity.type
_entity.pdbx_description
1 polymer ?
#
loop_
_entity_poly.entity_id
_entity_poly.type
_entity_poly.pdbx_seq_one_letter_code
_entity_poly.pdbx_strand_id
1 'polypeptide(L)'
;AMAKQGKVAIARAVWRERSPRVALGVLTPYPGSDTRADGMLFNELPYAEDCRMFKFESFGANDKYKPEREQGEAMRTLVKSMQLNEDSDLRPEETGDPSVAWFYQKIAAAMGHTSTRQQAPILETRLTKRPSSVGDAVESAGKVLKRYLEKARAAAGIAREGGSTAAGESGGGDGGVATAALGAAPEQGAPVSGAVQLGS
;
A
#
# COMPACT_ATOMS: atom_id res chain seq x y z
N ALA A 1 6.30 0.56 35.33
CA ALA A 1 6.79 -0.83 35.44
C ALA A 1 6.95 -1.51 34.07
N MET A 2 5.89 -1.57 33.25
CA MET A 2 5.91 -2.22 31.93
C MET A 2 6.99 -1.68 30.98
N ALA A 3 7.09 -0.34 30.84
CA ALA A 3 8.12 0.30 30.01
C ALA A 3 9.55 -0.09 30.43
N LYS A 4 9.83 -0.14 31.73
CA LYS A 4 11.16 -0.51 32.27
C LYS A 4 11.53 -1.97 32.02
N GLN A 5 10.53 -2.84 31.81
CA GLN A 5 10.72 -4.28 31.62
C GLN A 5 10.62 -4.71 30.15
N GLY A 6 10.36 -3.78 29.22
CA GLY A 6 10.11 -4.13 27.81
C GLY A 6 8.88 -5.02 27.64
N LYS A 7 7.89 -4.92 28.54
CA LYS A 7 6.68 -5.75 28.53
C LYS A 7 5.47 -4.97 28.05
N VAL A 8 4.53 -5.70 27.46
CA VAL A 8 3.20 -5.22 27.06
C VAL A 8 2.13 -6.06 27.75
N ALA A 9 0.93 -5.51 27.90
CA ALA A 9 -0.20 -6.26 28.44
C ALA A 9 -1.16 -6.66 27.32
N ILE A 10 -1.75 -7.85 27.41
CA ILE A 10 -2.87 -8.26 26.55
C ILE A 10 -4.15 -8.00 27.33
N ALA A 11 -5.06 -7.22 26.75
CA ALA A 11 -6.28 -6.81 27.40
C ALA A 11 -7.51 -7.11 26.54
N ARG A 12 -8.58 -7.50 27.22
CA ARG A 12 -9.93 -7.58 26.66
C ARG A 12 -10.62 -6.24 26.88
N ALA A 13 -10.98 -5.54 25.81
CA ALA A 13 -11.69 -4.28 25.84
C ALA A 13 -13.15 -4.44 25.41
N VAL A 14 -14.04 -3.76 26.13
CA VAL A 14 -15.46 -3.63 25.79
C VAL A 14 -15.82 -2.16 25.93
N TRP A 15 -16.16 -1.52 24.82
CA TRP A 15 -16.33 -0.06 24.76
C TRP A 15 -17.66 0.44 25.34
N ARG A 16 -18.71 -0.39 25.29
CA ARG A 16 -20.06 -0.07 25.79
C ARG A 16 -20.69 -1.31 26.42
N GLU A 17 -21.51 -1.10 27.45
CA GLU A 17 -22.34 -2.17 28.01
C GLU A 17 -23.20 -2.79 26.90
N ARG A 18 -23.24 -4.13 26.85
CA ARG A 18 -23.98 -4.92 25.82
C ARG A 18 -23.47 -4.77 24.39
N SER A 19 -22.26 -4.26 24.16
CA SER A 19 -21.64 -4.35 22.83
C SER A 19 -21.43 -5.82 22.44
N PRO A 20 -21.92 -6.28 21.27
CA PRO A 20 -21.64 -7.63 20.79
C PRO A 20 -20.17 -7.78 20.38
N ARG A 21 -19.49 -6.66 20.08
CA ARG A 21 -18.08 -6.62 19.77
C ARG A 21 -17.29 -6.48 21.07
N VAL A 22 -16.55 -7.53 21.37
CA VAL A 22 -15.41 -7.53 22.28
C VAL A 22 -14.17 -7.31 21.42
N ALA A 23 -13.21 -6.54 21.89
CA ALA A 23 -11.90 -6.41 21.26
C ALA A 23 -10.84 -7.06 22.14
N LEU A 24 -9.97 -7.87 21.56
CA LEU A 24 -8.73 -8.29 22.18
C LEU A 24 -7.63 -7.38 21.65
N GLY A 25 -6.76 -6.86 22.50
CA GLY A 25 -5.71 -5.94 22.06
C GLY A 25 -4.50 -5.92 22.96
N VAL A 26 -3.44 -5.30 22.46
CA VAL A 26 -2.20 -5.06 23.19
C VAL A 26 -2.18 -3.64 23.74
N LEU A 27 -1.83 -3.52 25.01
CA LEU A 27 -1.57 -2.26 25.69
C LEU A 27 -0.05 -2.03 25.73
N THR A 28 0.39 -1.08 24.92
CA THR A 28 1.79 -0.66 24.85
C THR A 28 1.98 0.57 25.74
N PRO A 29 2.92 0.52 26.71
CA PRO A 29 3.18 1.68 27.56
C PRO A 29 3.73 2.83 26.71
N TYR A 30 3.14 4.01 26.85
CA TYR A 30 3.53 5.20 26.12
C TYR A 30 3.89 6.29 27.13
N PRO A 31 5.16 6.33 27.59
CA PRO A 31 5.58 7.31 28.58
C PRO A 31 5.32 8.72 28.05
N GLY A 32 4.85 9.57 28.94
CA GLY A 32 4.60 10.96 28.70
C GLY A 32 5.88 11.76 28.48
N SER A 33 5.70 13.04 28.21
CA SER A 33 6.74 14.06 28.17
C SER A 33 6.33 15.19 29.12
N ASP A 34 7.15 16.23 29.25
CA ASP A 34 6.82 17.40 30.08
C ASP A 34 5.48 18.05 29.72
N THR A 35 5.01 17.85 28.48
CA THR A 35 3.75 18.39 27.96
C THR A 35 2.62 17.36 27.86
N ARG A 36 2.87 16.09 28.15
CA ARG A 36 1.88 15.01 28.01
C ARG A 36 1.94 14.01 29.16
N ALA A 37 0.79 13.71 29.74
CA ALA A 37 0.67 12.65 30.73
C ALA A 37 1.09 11.27 30.19
N ASP A 38 1.51 10.40 31.10
CA ASP A 38 1.73 8.98 30.81
C ASP A 38 0.45 8.34 30.27
N GLY A 39 0.59 7.55 29.20
CA GLY A 39 -0.52 6.89 28.56
C GLY A 39 -0.22 5.42 28.22
N MET A 40 -1.25 4.76 27.71
CA MET A 40 -1.12 3.43 27.09
C MET A 40 -1.82 3.46 25.75
N LEU A 41 -1.17 2.92 24.73
CA LEU A 41 -1.73 2.74 23.40
C LEU A 41 -2.40 1.37 23.34
N PHE A 42 -3.69 1.35 23.03
CA PHE A 42 -4.43 0.11 22.80
C PHE A 42 -4.54 -0.16 21.30
N ASN A 43 -3.88 -1.23 20.85
CA ASN A 43 -3.98 -1.71 19.47
C ASN A 43 -4.76 -3.02 19.45
N GLU A 44 -5.87 -3.08 18.71
CA GLU A 44 -6.64 -4.31 18.54
C GLU A 44 -5.81 -5.37 17.83
N LEU A 45 -5.81 -6.59 18.37
CA LEU A 45 -5.17 -7.76 17.78
C LEU A 45 -6.19 -8.49 16.90
N PRO A 46 -5.75 -9.04 15.74
CA PRO A 46 -6.62 -9.85 14.92
C PRO A 46 -7.04 -11.12 15.65
N TYR A 47 -8.27 -11.58 15.38
CA TYR A 47 -8.71 -12.90 15.81
C TYR A 47 -8.13 -14.00 14.92
N ALA A 48 -8.28 -15.26 15.33
CA ALA A 48 -7.80 -16.40 14.56
C ALA A 48 -8.49 -16.48 13.18
N GLU A 49 -9.76 -16.09 13.11
CA GLU A 49 -10.54 -15.97 11.87
C GLU A 49 -10.08 -14.84 10.94
N ASP A 50 -9.42 -13.80 11.47
CA ASP A 50 -8.90 -12.68 10.66
C ASP A 50 -7.55 -13.03 10.00
N CYS A 51 -6.86 -14.06 10.52
CA CYS A 51 -5.55 -14.48 10.05
C CYS A 51 -5.66 -15.21 8.70
N ARG A 52 -4.93 -14.71 7.69
CA ARG A 52 -4.88 -15.30 6.34
C ARG A 52 -3.54 -15.99 6.13
N MET A 53 -3.58 -17.30 5.92
CA MET A 53 -2.39 -18.13 5.71
C MET A 53 -2.09 -18.27 4.22
N PHE A 54 -1.22 -17.40 3.71
CA PHE A 54 -0.70 -17.48 2.34
C PHE A 54 0.70 -18.09 2.34
N LYS A 55 0.95 -19.02 1.42
CA LYS A 55 2.28 -19.61 1.21
C LYS A 55 3.01 -18.80 0.14
N PHE A 56 4.22 -18.35 0.46
CA PHE A 56 5.11 -17.66 -0.46
C PHE A 56 6.43 -18.42 -0.54
N GLU A 57 7.01 -18.50 -1.74
CA GLU A 57 8.35 -19.04 -1.92
C GLU A 57 9.40 -18.09 -1.32
N SER A 58 10.46 -18.65 -0.75
CA SER A 58 11.56 -17.86 -0.23
C SER A 58 12.40 -17.28 -1.37
N PHE A 59 12.51 -15.95 -1.43
CA PHE A 59 13.40 -15.28 -2.38
C PHE A 59 14.89 -15.60 -2.13
N GLY A 60 15.28 -15.95 -0.90
CA GLY A 60 16.69 -16.20 -0.55
C GLY A 60 17.20 -17.59 -0.93
N ALA A 61 16.29 -18.56 -1.12
CA ALA A 61 16.65 -19.93 -1.46
C ALA A 61 16.80 -20.17 -2.96
N ASN A 62 16.42 -19.20 -3.80
CA ASN A 62 16.37 -19.34 -5.24
C ASN A 62 17.37 -18.40 -5.91
N ASP A 63 18.41 -18.99 -6.52
CA ASP A 63 19.47 -18.26 -7.21
C ASP A 63 18.96 -17.41 -8.39
N LYS A 64 17.74 -17.67 -8.89
CA LYS A 64 17.08 -16.86 -9.92
C LYS A 64 16.80 -15.42 -9.46
N TYR A 65 16.57 -15.22 -8.16
CA TYR A 65 16.21 -13.90 -7.60
C TYR A 65 17.38 -13.20 -6.91
N LYS A 66 18.59 -13.78 -6.99
CA LYS A 66 19.79 -13.19 -6.40
C LYS A 66 20.15 -11.91 -7.16
N PRO A 67 20.16 -10.74 -6.50
CA PRO A 67 20.45 -9.49 -7.18
C PRO A 67 21.90 -9.45 -7.64
N GLU A 68 22.11 -8.86 -8.82
CA GLU A 68 23.45 -8.58 -9.32
C GLU A 68 24.10 -7.44 -8.53
N ARG A 69 25.44 -7.38 -8.50
CA ARG A 69 26.19 -6.34 -7.76
C ARG A 69 25.75 -4.93 -8.16
N GLU A 70 25.58 -4.68 -9.46
CA GLU A 70 25.14 -3.39 -9.99
C GLU A 70 23.72 -3.01 -9.53
N GLN A 71 22.81 -3.97 -9.47
CA GLN A 71 21.45 -3.75 -8.96
C GLN A 71 21.48 -3.37 -7.47
N GLY A 72 22.33 -4.04 -6.69
CA GLY A 72 22.54 -3.71 -5.29
C GLY A 72 23.12 -2.30 -5.10
N GLU A 73 24.08 -1.90 -5.93
CA GLU A 73 24.70 -0.56 -5.89
C GLU A 73 23.69 0.54 -6.29
N ALA A 74 22.91 0.31 -7.35
CA ALA A 74 21.86 1.23 -7.78
C ALA A 74 20.76 1.37 -6.70
N MET A 75 20.34 0.27 -6.09
CA MET A 75 19.34 0.28 -5.01
C MET A 75 19.87 1.02 -3.77
N ARG A 76 21.12 0.79 -3.36
CA ARG A 76 21.73 1.53 -2.23
C ARG A 76 21.78 3.03 -2.50
N THR A 77 22.12 3.42 -3.72
CA THR A 77 22.14 4.83 -4.14
C THR A 77 20.74 5.43 -4.11
N LEU A 78 19.73 4.69 -4.59
CA LEU A 78 18.33 5.11 -4.55
C LEU A 78 17.85 5.33 -3.11
N VAL A 79 18.06 4.35 -2.23
CA VAL A 79 17.68 4.44 -0.81
C VAL A 79 18.36 5.64 -0.14
N LYS A 80 19.65 5.87 -0.41
CA LYS A 80 20.38 7.04 0.11
C LYS A 80 19.81 8.37 -0.39
N SER A 81 19.34 8.42 -1.64
CA SER A 81 18.74 9.62 -2.21
C SER A 81 17.29 9.89 -1.78
N MET A 82 16.58 8.85 -1.32
CA MET A 82 15.17 8.93 -0.91
C MET A 82 15.00 8.90 0.61
N GLN A 83 16.01 9.31 1.37
CA GLN A 83 15.92 9.37 2.83
C GLN A 83 14.94 10.46 3.27
N LEU A 84 13.86 10.06 3.92
CA LEU A 84 12.91 10.93 4.58
C LEU A 84 13.25 10.91 6.07
N ASN A 85 13.99 11.93 6.53
CA ASN A 85 14.32 12.12 7.94
C ASN A 85 13.23 12.96 8.63
N GLU A 86 13.29 13.09 9.95
CA GLU A 86 12.32 13.89 10.73
C GLU A 86 12.31 15.38 10.30
N ASP A 87 13.43 15.90 9.79
CA ASP A 87 13.53 17.24 9.19
C ASP A 87 13.14 17.29 7.70
N SER A 88 12.55 16.22 7.16
CA SER A 88 12.19 16.19 5.74
C SER A 88 11.02 17.13 5.44
N ASP A 89 11.02 17.66 4.21
CA ASP A 89 9.95 18.52 3.69
C ASP A 89 8.58 17.80 3.61
N LEU A 90 8.54 16.48 3.80
CA LEU A 90 7.34 15.65 3.72
C LEU A 90 6.92 15.22 5.12
N ARG A 91 5.85 15.85 5.64
CA ARG A 91 5.23 15.54 6.93
C ARG A 91 3.80 15.06 6.72
N PRO A 92 3.60 13.76 6.41
CA PRO A 92 2.27 13.23 6.13
C PRO A 92 1.32 13.36 7.33
N GLU A 93 1.84 13.34 8.56
CA GLU A 93 1.08 13.54 9.80
C GLU A 93 0.56 14.99 9.97
N GLU A 94 1.24 15.99 9.41
CA GLU A 94 0.78 17.39 9.38
C GLU A 94 -0.08 17.68 8.13
N THR A 95 -0.03 16.81 7.12
CA THR A 95 -0.75 16.98 5.87
C THR A 95 -2.20 16.57 6.02
N GLY A 96 -3.12 17.53 5.88
CA GLY A 96 -4.56 17.27 5.92
C GLY A 96 -5.05 16.41 4.75
N ASP A 97 -6.22 15.78 4.92
CA ASP A 97 -6.83 14.95 3.88
C ASP A 97 -7.18 15.80 2.64
N PRO A 98 -6.55 15.55 1.48
CA PRO A 98 -6.81 16.30 0.25
C PRO A 98 -8.26 16.17 -0.23
N SER A 99 -8.95 15.08 0.14
CA SER A 99 -10.35 14.85 -0.22
C SER A 99 -11.27 15.90 0.39
N VAL A 100 -10.99 16.29 1.64
CA VAL A 100 -11.75 17.32 2.36
C VAL A 100 -11.51 18.70 1.74
N ALA A 101 -10.25 19.03 1.44
CA ALA A 101 -9.91 20.29 0.77
C ALA A 101 -10.59 20.40 -0.61
N TRP A 102 -10.55 19.32 -1.40
CA TRP A 102 -11.22 19.26 -2.70
C TRP A 102 -12.74 19.40 -2.59
N PHE A 103 -13.35 18.76 -1.58
CA PHE A 103 -14.78 18.86 -1.34
C PHE A 103 -15.22 20.31 -1.08
N TYR A 104 -14.51 21.03 -0.21
CA TYR A 104 -14.79 22.44 0.05
C TYR A 104 -14.54 23.32 -1.19
N GLN A 105 -13.53 23.02 -2.00
CA GLN A 105 -13.29 23.72 -3.26
C GLN A 105 -14.46 23.54 -4.24
N LYS A 106 -15.04 22.33 -4.32
CA LYS A 106 -16.24 22.08 -5.13
C LYS A 106 -17.46 22.83 -4.63
N ILE A 107 -17.67 22.85 -3.32
CA ILE A 107 -18.77 23.61 -2.71
C ILE A 107 -18.58 25.11 -2.99
N ALA A 108 -17.39 25.66 -2.78
CA ALA A 108 -17.09 27.05 -3.06
C ALA A 108 -17.31 27.41 -4.55
N ALA A 109 -16.89 26.54 -5.47
CA ALA A 109 -17.11 26.73 -6.90
C ALA A 109 -18.60 26.67 -7.28
N ALA A 110 -19.38 25.80 -6.63
CA ALA A 110 -20.82 25.69 -6.84
C ALA A 110 -21.59 26.89 -6.26
N MET A 111 -21.12 27.48 -5.15
CA MET A 111 -21.74 28.65 -4.51
C MET A 111 -21.31 29.98 -5.15
N GLY A 112 -20.13 30.04 -5.76
CA GLY A 112 -19.53 31.27 -6.30
C GLY A 112 -19.86 31.61 -7.75
N HIS A 113 -20.57 30.75 -8.50
CA HIS A 113 -20.94 31.00 -9.89
C HIS A 113 -22.42 30.70 -10.19
N THR A 114 -23.19 31.75 -10.47
CA THR A 114 -24.42 31.65 -11.25
C THR A 114 -24.06 31.35 -12.72
N SER A 115 -24.58 30.24 -13.25
CA SER A 115 -24.70 29.94 -14.68
C SER A 115 -23.43 29.69 -15.53
N THR A 116 -22.39 29.04 -15.00
CA THR A 116 -21.44 28.32 -15.88
C THR A 116 -21.36 26.85 -15.48
N ARG A 117 -22.31 26.07 -16.04
CA ARG A 117 -22.22 24.61 -16.10
C ARG A 117 -20.91 24.29 -16.82
N GLN A 118 -20.06 23.45 -16.23
CA GLN A 118 -18.80 22.93 -16.78
C GLN A 118 -17.56 23.79 -16.52
N GLN A 119 -16.88 23.53 -15.41
CA GLN A 119 -15.68 22.67 -15.40
C GLN A 119 -15.37 22.33 -13.93
N ALA A 120 -15.03 21.07 -13.66
CA ALA A 120 -14.50 20.69 -12.37
C ALA A 120 -13.22 21.52 -12.12
N PRO A 121 -13.07 22.26 -10.99
CA PRO A 121 -11.79 22.88 -10.68
C PRO A 121 -10.68 21.84 -10.75
N ILE A 122 -9.61 22.18 -11.48
CA ILE A 122 -8.37 21.41 -11.56
C ILE A 122 -7.87 21.25 -10.12
N LEU A 123 -7.43 20.04 -9.75
CA LEU A 123 -6.78 19.81 -8.46
C LEU A 123 -5.68 20.86 -8.29
N GLU A 124 -5.77 21.65 -7.22
CA GLU A 124 -4.78 22.71 -7.00
C GLU A 124 -3.38 22.10 -7.03
N THR A 125 -2.47 22.69 -7.81
CA THR A 125 -1.08 22.21 -7.96
C THR A 125 -0.35 22.08 -6.62
N ARG A 126 -0.85 22.74 -5.57
CA ARG A 126 -0.36 22.63 -4.19
C ARG A 126 -0.62 21.26 -3.57
N LEU A 127 -1.70 20.57 -3.97
CA LEU A 127 -2.06 19.24 -3.47
C LEU A 127 -1.22 18.12 -4.10
N THR A 128 -0.48 18.40 -5.18
CA THR A 128 0.30 17.41 -5.94
C THR A 128 1.79 17.73 -6.00
N LYS A 129 2.22 18.78 -5.29
CA LYS A 129 3.61 19.24 -5.35
C LYS A 129 4.54 18.27 -4.63
N ARG A 130 5.46 17.66 -5.38
CA ARG A 130 6.59 16.91 -4.83
C ARG A 130 7.74 17.87 -4.47
N PRO A 131 8.50 17.62 -3.39
CA PRO A 131 9.74 18.35 -3.12
C PRO A 131 10.74 18.16 -4.26
N SER A 132 11.38 19.25 -4.67
CA SER A 132 12.32 19.31 -5.80
C SER A 132 13.66 18.63 -5.52
N SER A 133 13.98 18.34 -4.26
CA SER A 133 15.24 17.74 -3.81
C SER A 133 15.42 16.27 -4.19
N VAL A 134 14.36 15.59 -4.62
CA VAL A 134 14.34 14.12 -4.86
C VAL A 134 14.44 13.77 -6.36
N GLY A 135 14.47 14.74 -7.26
CA GLY A 135 14.31 14.53 -8.72
C GLY A 135 15.45 13.74 -9.38
N ASP A 136 16.67 14.28 -9.34
CA ASP A 136 17.76 13.86 -10.24
C ASP A 136 18.36 12.50 -9.88
N ALA A 137 18.46 12.20 -8.59
CA ALA A 137 18.97 10.93 -8.09
C ALA A 137 17.97 9.78 -8.31
N VAL A 138 16.66 10.05 -8.19
CA VAL A 138 15.62 9.08 -8.52
C VAL A 138 15.58 8.80 -10.02
N GLU A 139 15.80 9.81 -10.86
CA GLU A 139 15.80 9.62 -12.32
C GLU A 139 16.98 8.76 -12.79
N SER A 140 18.18 8.99 -12.25
CA SER A 140 19.38 8.23 -12.60
C SER A 140 19.29 6.76 -12.15
N ALA A 141 18.86 6.51 -10.91
CA ALA A 141 18.61 5.15 -10.42
C ALA A 141 17.45 4.47 -11.17
N GLY A 142 16.40 5.22 -11.48
CA GLY A 142 15.25 4.74 -12.26
C GLY A 142 15.63 4.29 -13.67
N LYS A 143 16.58 4.98 -14.33
CA LYS A 143 17.11 4.58 -15.64
C LYS A 143 17.84 3.24 -15.57
N VAL A 144 18.64 3.00 -14.53
CA VAL A 144 19.35 1.72 -14.34
C VAL A 144 18.35 0.58 -14.12
N LEU A 145 17.41 0.75 -13.19
CA LEU A 145 16.39 -0.26 -12.89
C LEU A 145 15.49 -0.56 -14.09
N LYS A 146 15.13 0.46 -14.89
CA LYS A 146 14.34 0.29 -16.12
C LYS A 146 15.04 -0.58 -17.16
N ARG A 147 16.35 -0.38 -17.37
CA ARG A 147 17.14 -1.24 -18.29
C ARG A 147 17.13 -2.70 -17.85
N TYR A 148 17.24 -2.95 -16.55
CA TYR A 148 17.19 -4.31 -16.00
C TYR A 148 15.79 -4.93 -16.11
N LEU A 149 14.72 -4.15 -15.90
CA LEU A 149 13.35 -4.59 -16.10
C LEU A 149 13.10 -4.99 -17.57
N GLU A 150 13.59 -4.19 -18.52
CA GLU A 150 13.50 -4.49 -19.94
C GLU A 150 14.29 -5.77 -20.32
N LYS A 151 15.50 -5.96 -19.74
CA LYS A 151 16.29 -7.18 -19.90
C LYS A 151 15.57 -8.42 -19.32
N ALA A 152 14.98 -8.30 -18.14
CA ALA A 152 14.22 -9.38 -17.51
C ALA A 152 12.94 -9.73 -18.30
N ARG A 153 12.24 -8.73 -18.83
CA ARG A 153 11.05 -8.91 -19.68
C ARG A 153 11.39 -9.60 -21.00
N ALA A 154 12.53 -9.24 -21.61
CA ALA A 154 13.05 -9.91 -22.80
C ALA A 154 13.43 -11.38 -22.52
N ALA A 155 14.03 -11.67 -21.36
CA ALA A 155 14.37 -13.03 -20.95
C ALA A 155 13.13 -13.89 -20.62
N ALA A 156 12.03 -13.27 -20.18
CA ALA A 156 10.76 -13.94 -19.86
C ALA A 156 9.85 -14.15 -21.08
N GLY A 157 10.24 -13.69 -22.28
CA GLY A 157 9.44 -13.86 -23.51
C GLY A 157 8.12 -13.06 -23.52
N ILE A 158 7.94 -12.10 -22.61
CA ILE A 158 6.73 -11.27 -22.56
C ILE A 158 6.87 -10.18 -23.62
N ALA A 159 6.32 -10.43 -24.80
CA ALA A 159 6.31 -9.50 -25.92
C ALA A 159 5.83 -8.09 -25.50
N ARG A 160 6.38 -7.07 -26.17
CA ARG A 160 5.87 -5.71 -26.14
C ARG A 160 4.44 -5.73 -26.70
N GLU A 161 3.44 -5.53 -25.86
CA GLU A 161 2.23 -4.86 -26.34
C GLU A 161 2.64 -3.43 -26.68
N GLY A 162 2.87 -3.19 -27.97
CA GLY A 162 3.24 -1.89 -28.50
C GLY A 162 2.05 -0.95 -28.42
N GLY A 163 2.12 0.03 -27.53
CA GLY A 163 1.31 1.25 -27.64
C GLY A 163 1.86 2.10 -28.77
N SER A 164 1.33 1.92 -29.98
CA SER A 164 1.49 2.85 -31.09
C SER A 164 0.56 4.04 -30.91
N THR A 165 1.13 5.23 -30.86
CA THR A 165 0.42 6.50 -30.99
C THR A 165 -0.02 6.74 -32.43
N ALA A 166 -1.33 6.92 -32.67
CA ALA A 166 -1.84 7.78 -33.74
C ALA A 166 -3.26 8.25 -33.40
N ALA A 167 -3.43 9.57 -33.36
CA ALA A 167 -4.72 10.25 -33.35
C ALA A 167 -5.45 10.03 -34.68
N GLY A 168 -6.79 9.97 -34.64
CA GLY A 168 -7.65 9.95 -35.82
C GLY A 168 -9.11 9.71 -35.42
N GLU A 169 -9.90 10.77 -35.48
CA GLU A 169 -11.33 10.82 -35.18
C GLU A 169 -12.17 9.89 -36.06
N SER A 170 -13.31 9.41 -35.51
CA SER A 170 -14.67 9.44 -36.10
C SER A 170 -15.51 8.19 -35.82
N GLY A 171 -16.80 8.41 -35.57
CA GLY A 171 -17.88 7.47 -35.89
C GLY A 171 -18.36 6.57 -34.75
N GLY A 172 -19.58 6.83 -34.27
CA GLY A 172 -20.25 6.02 -33.24
C GLY A 172 -20.89 4.72 -33.76
N GLY A 173 -21.59 4.04 -32.86
CA GLY A 173 -22.56 3.00 -33.23
C GLY A 173 -22.44 1.70 -32.43
N ASP A 174 -23.25 1.64 -31.38
CA ASP A 174 -24.09 0.51 -30.97
C ASP A 174 -23.52 -0.78 -30.35
N GLY A 175 -24.35 -1.32 -29.45
CA GLY A 175 -24.01 -2.31 -28.45
C GLY A 175 -23.76 -3.73 -28.94
N GLY A 176 -23.02 -4.47 -28.12
CA GLY A 176 -22.80 -5.91 -28.27
C GLY A 176 -22.37 -6.51 -26.94
N VAL A 177 -23.31 -7.16 -26.27
CA VAL A 177 -23.13 -7.94 -25.06
C VAL A 177 -22.23 -9.14 -25.37
N ALA A 178 -21.14 -9.32 -24.64
CA ALA A 178 -20.33 -10.54 -24.67
C ALA A 178 -20.21 -11.13 -23.26
N THR A 179 -21.16 -12.00 -22.96
CA THR A 179 -21.10 -12.99 -21.88
C THR A 179 -19.99 -13.99 -22.18
N ALA A 180 -18.98 -14.10 -21.32
CA ALA A 180 -18.04 -15.22 -21.32
C ALA A 180 -18.44 -16.22 -20.23
N ALA A 181 -18.86 -17.40 -20.67
CA ALA A 181 -19.25 -18.53 -19.84
C ALA A 181 -18.04 -19.35 -19.37
N LEU A 182 -18.20 -19.90 -18.16
CA LEU A 182 -17.62 -21.10 -17.56
C LEU A 182 -16.38 -21.77 -18.18
N GLY A 183 -15.36 -21.93 -17.35
CA GLY A 183 -14.43 -23.07 -17.39
C GLY A 183 -14.46 -23.79 -16.04
N ALA A 184 -15.04 -24.98 -16.02
CA ALA A 184 -15.21 -25.85 -14.86
C ALA A 184 -13.88 -26.43 -14.34
N ALA A 185 -13.72 -26.51 -13.02
CA ALA A 185 -12.66 -27.26 -12.36
C ALA A 185 -13.16 -28.67 -12.00
N PRO A 186 -12.40 -29.76 -12.24
CA PRO A 186 -12.79 -31.08 -11.77
C PRO A 186 -12.42 -31.28 -10.30
N GLU A 187 -13.42 -31.66 -9.51
CA GLU A 187 -13.25 -32.34 -8.23
C GLU A 187 -12.53 -33.68 -8.45
N GLN A 188 -11.47 -33.94 -7.67
CA GLN A 188 -11.20 -35.29 -7.15
C GLN A 188 -10.58 -35.16 -5.75
N GLY A 189 -11.36 -35.56 -4.75
CA GLY A 189 -10.88 -35.83 -3.41
C GLY A 189 -10.38 -37.27 -3.28
N ALA A 190 -9.35 -37.46 -2.46
CA ALA A 190 -9.13 -38.69 -1.73
C ALA A 190 -8.43 -38.36 -0.38
N PRO A 191 -8.77 -39.07 0.71
CA PRO A 191 -8.41 -38.68 2.07
C PRO A 191 -7.04 -39.24 2.47
N VAL A 192 -6.27 -38.48 3.24
CA VAL A 192 -5.10 -39.02 3.95
C VAL A 192 -5.40 -38.97 5.45
N SER A 193 -5.82 -40.14 5.95
CA SER A 193 -5.83 -40.50 7.37
C SER A 193 -4.39 -40.68 7.85
N GLY A 194 -4.03 -40.06 8.97
CA GLY A 194 -2.70 -40.17 9.56
C GLY A 194 -2.71 -39.70 11.02
N ALA A 195 -2.62 -40.66 11.93
CA ALA A 195 -2.81 -40.53 13.37
C ALA A 195 -1.81 -39.58 14.06
N VAL A 196 -2.31 -38.82 15.03
CA VAL A 196 -1.50 -38.12 16.04
C VAL A 196 -1.15 -39.12 17.14
N GLN A 197 0.13 -39.42 17.29
CA GLN A 197 0.66 -40.21 18.40
C GLN A 197 1.24 -39.24 19.44
N LEU A 198 0.55 -39.15 20.58
CA LEU A 198 1.01 -38.47 21.79
C LEU A 198 2.20 -39.26 22.38
N GLY A 199 3.36 -38.61 22.45
CA GLY A 199 4.53 -39.08 23.19
C GLY A 199 4.68 -38.29 24.48
N SER A 200 4.91 -39.03 25.55
CA SER A 200 4.91 -38.69 26.98
C SER A 200 5.87 -37.60 27.42
#